data_AF-A0A1G3TLN0-F1
#
_entry.id   AF-A0A1G3TLN0-F1
#
_cell.length_a   1.000
_cell.length_b   1.000
_cell.length_c   1.000
_cell.angle_alpha   90.00
_cell.angle_beta   90.00
_cell.angle_gamma   90.00
#
_symmetry.space_group_name_H-M   'P 1'
#
loop_
_entity.id
_entity.type
_entity.pdbx_description
1 polymer ?
#
loop_
_entity_poly.entity_id
_entity_poly.type
_entity_poly.pdbx_seq_one_letter_code
_entity_poly.pdbx_strand_id
1 'polypeptide(L)'
;MTLQERKDTADIIAKLIDSLYKKLIILLAIDGAFGTYALKYISDSNIVGYVFAVIFIFVSIAIFVTYVKMNVWTKNLERISNE
;
A
#
# COMPACT_ATOMS: atom_id res chain seq x y z
N MET A 1 15.04 -11.70 25.47
CA MET A 1 15.41 -10.51 24.69
C MET A 1 15.83 -9.43 25.67
N THR A 2 16.98 -8.81 25.46
CA THR A 2 17.42 -7.66 26.24
C THR A 2 16.60 -6.42 25.87
N LEU A 3 16.59 -5.41 26.73
CA LEU A 3 15.83 -4.17 26.50
C LEU A 3 16.31 -3.42 25.25
N GLN A 4 17.58 -3.60 24.88
CA GLN A 4 18.19 -3.01 23.69
C GLN A 4 17.79 -3.75 22.41
N GLU A 5 17.77 -5.09 22.43
CA GLU A 5 17.29 -5.91 21.30
C GLU A 5 15.81 -5.66 20.97
N ARG A 6 14.96 -5.44 21.99
CA ARG A 6 13.55 -5.06 21.78
C ARG A 6 13.43 -3.71 21.07
N LYS A 7 14.22 -2.72 21.48
CA LYS A 7 14.25 -1.38 20.87
C LYS A 7 14.70 -1.43 19.40
N ASP A 8 15.80 -2.13 19.12
CA ASP A 8 16.33 -2.22 17.75
C ASP A 8 15.33 -2.91 16.81
N THR A 9 14.67 -3.97 17.29
CA THR A 9 13.64 -4.68 16.53
C THR A 9 12.43 -3.78 16.25
N ALA A 10 11.96 -3.03 17.26
CA ALA A 10 10.85 -2.09 17.08
C ALA A 10 11.20 -0.98 16.08
N ASP A 11 12.43 -0.46 16.13
CA ASP A 11 12.88 0.61 15.23
C ASP A 11 12.95 0.15 13.75
N ILE A 12 13.39 -1.09 13.51
CA ILE A 12 13.39 -1.71 12.18
C ILE A 12 11.95 -1.87 11.66
N ILE A 13 11.03 -2.36 12.50
CA ILE A 13 9.63 -2.55 12.10
C ILE A 13 8.97 -1.20 11.83
N ALA A 14 9.23 -0.18 12.64
CA ALA A 14 8.70 1.17 12.43
C ALA A 14 9.16 1.76 11.08
N LYS A 15 10.45 1.61 10.73
CA LYS A 15 10.98 2.02 9.42
C LYS A 15 10.33 1.25 8.27
N LEU A 16 10.03 -0.03 8.46
CA LEU A 16 9.35 -0.84 7.45
C LEU A 16 7.90 -0.36 7.23
N ILE A 17 7.17 -0.07 8.32
CA ILE A 17 5.82 0.49 8.26
C ILE A 17 5.82 1.84 7.54
N ASP A 18 6.76 2.75 7.87
CA ASP A 18 6.88 4.06 7.20
C ASP A 18 7.16 3.91 5.70
N SER A 19 8.03 2.98 5.32
CA SER A 19 8.31 2.66 3.92
C SER A 19 7.06 2.15 3.17
N LEU A 20 6.31 1.23 3.79
CA LEU A 20 5.06 0.70 3.22
C LEU A 20 4.00 1.79 3.10
N TYR A 21 3.90 2.68 4.08
CA TYR A 21 2.96 3.81 4.07
C TYR A 21 3.26 4.77 2.91
N LYS A 22 4.52 5.19 2.73
CA LYS A 22 4.93 6.03 1.59
C LYS A 22 4.62 5.37 0.26
N LYS A 23 4.86 4.06 0.14
CA LYS A 23 4.52 3.30 -1.06
C LYS A 23 3.00 3.28 -1.32
N LEU A 24 2.18 3.11 -0.28
CA LEU A 24 0.72 3.16 -0.39
C LEU A 24 0.23 4.50 -0.92
N ILE A 25 0.76 5.63 -0.43
CA ILE A 25 0.38 6.97 -0.92
C ILE A 25 0.63 7.08 -2.43
N ILE A 26 1.82 6.66 -2.89
CA ILE A 26 2.17 6.72 -4.31
C ILE A 26 1.25 5.82 -5.13
N LEU A 27 1.00 4.60 -4.67
CA LEU A 27 0.11 3.67 -5.36
C LEU A 27 -1.33 4.21 -5.43
N LEU A 28 -1.85 4.81 -4.36
CA LEU A 28 -3.18 5.42 -4.34
C LEU A 28 -3.30 6.59 -5.32
N ALA A 29 -2.26 7.43 -5.42
CA ALA A 29 -2.25 8.53 -6.39
C ALA A 29 -2.28 8.01 -7.83
N ILE A 30 -1.50 6.96 -8.11
CA ILE A 30 -1.50 6.28 -9.42
C ILE A 30 -2.90 5.69 -9.67
N ASP A 31 -3.42 4.89 -8.74
CA ASP A 31 -4.73 4.23 -8.85
C ASP A 31 -5.86 5.23 -9.10
N GLY A 32 -5.92 6.32 -8.33
CA GLY A 32 -6.91 7.38 -8.52
C GLY A 32 -6.84 8.03 -9.91
N ALA A 33 -5.62 8.28 -10.41
CA ALA A 33 -5.43 8.84 -11.76
C ALA A 33 -5.92 7.87 -12.84
N PHE A 34 -5.46 6.62 -12.79
CA PHE A 34 -5.81 5.59 -13.76
C PHE A 34 -7.30 5.24 -13.72
N GLY A 35 -7.92 5.16 -12.54
CA GLY A 35 -9.35 4.95 -12.39
C GLY A 35 -10.19 6.09 -12.97
N THR A 36 -9.80 7.34 -12.73
CA THR A 36 -10.50 8.51 -13.28
C THR A 36 -10.43 8.55 -14.80
N TYR A 37 -9.24 8.31 -15.38
CA TYR A 37 -9.08 8.25 -16.84
C TYR A 37 -9.82 7.05 -17.44
N ALA A 38 -9.80 5.88 -16.80
CA ALA A 38 -10.55 4.72 -17.24
C ALA A 38 -12.04 5.06 -17.40
N LEU A 39 -12.67 5.64 -16.37
CA LEU A 39 -14.07 6.03 -16.41
C LEU A 39 -14.37 7.02 -17.54
N LYS A 40 -13.52 8.06 -17.70
CA LYS A 40 -13.67 9.05 -18.75
C LYS A 40 -13.64 8.42 -20.15
N TYR A 41 -12.58 7.66 -20.45
CA TYR A 41 -12.39 7.08 -21.79
C TYR A 41 -13.38 5.94 -22.09
N ILE A 42 -13.83 5.18 -21.09
CA ILE A 42 -14.90 4.19 -21.27
C ILE A 42 -16.21 4.90 -21.62
N SER A 43 -16.54 6.00 -20.93
CA SER A 43 -17.73 6.81 -21.24
C SER A 43 -17.69 7.35 -22.68
N ASP A 44 -16.50 7.71 -23.17
CA ASP A 44 -16.29 8.17 -24.54
C ASP A 44 -16.24 7.00 -25.57
N SER A 45 -16.56 5.77 -25.16
CA SER A 45 -16.47 4.55 -26.00
C SER A 45 -15.09 4.32 -26.61
N ASN A 46 -14.04 4.82 -25.96
CA ASN A 46 -12.67 4.71 -26.41
C ASN A 46 -11.99 3.47 -25.80
N ILE A 47 -11.39 2.64 -26.67
CA ILE A 47 -10.72 1.40 -26.27
C ILE A 47 -9.59 1.61 -25.24
N VAL A 48 -8.97 2.79 -25.23
CA VAL A 48 -7.94 3.18 -24.25
C VAL A 48 -8.46 3.14 -22.81
N GLY A 49 -9.76 3.38 -22.60
CA GLY A 49 -10.37 3.31 -21.27
C GLY A 49 -10.30 1.92 -20.64
N TYR A 50 -10.44 0.86 -21.44
CA TYR A 50 -10.29 -0.52 -20.97
C TYR A 50 -8.84 -0.84 -20.58
N VAL A 51 -7.85 -0.28 -21.29
CA VAL A 51 -6.43 -0.42 -20.92
C VAL A 51 -6.17 0.22 -19.55
N PHE A 52 -6.68 1.43 -19.32
CA PHE A 52 -6.58 2.08 -18.01
C PHE A 52 -7.34 1.34 -16.91
N ALA A 53 -8.50 0.75 -17.21
CA ALA A 53 -9.25 -0.07 -16.25
C ALA A 53 -8.46 -1.32 -15.82
N VAL A 54 -7.76 -1.97 -16.75
CA VAL A 54 -6.89 -3.11 -16.43
C VAL A 54 -5.75 -2.67 -15.50
N ILE A 55 -5.09 -1.55 -15.80
CA ILE A 55 -4.03 -1.00 -14.94
C ILE A 55 -4.57 -0.67 -13.55
N PHE A 56 -5.74 -0.02 -13.48
CA PHE A 56 -6.42 0.28 -12.22
C PHE A 56 -6.65 -0.98 -11.37
N ILE A 57 -7.17 -2.06 -11.96
CA ILE A 57 -7.37 -3.34 -11.24
C ILE A 57 -6.04 -3.87 -10.68
N PHE A 58 -4.97 -3.87 -11.48
CA PHE A 58 -3.66 -4.33 -11.00
C PHE A 58 -3.10 -3.47 -9.87
N VAL A 59 -3.21 -2.15 -9.98
CA VAL A 59 -2.74 -1.21 -8.94
C VAL A 59 -3.56 -1.36 -7.66
N SER A 60 -4.89 -1.50 -7.77
CA SER A 60 -5.79 -1.77 -6.66
C SER A 60 -5.41 -3.05 -5.89
N ILE A 61 -5.05 -4.13 -6.61
CA ILE A 61 -4.54 -5.36 -5.97
C ILE A 61 -3.21 -5.08 -5.25
N ALA A 62 -2.30 -4.33 -5.86
CA ALA A 62 -1.02 -3.98 -5.25
C ALA A 62 -1.19 -3.13 -3.97
N ILE A 63 -2.14 -2.20 -3.97
CA ILE A 63 -2.54 -1.43 -2.78
C ILE A 63 -3.03 -2.37 -1.69
N PHE A 64 -3.96 -3.27 -2.01
CA PHE A 64 -4.51 -4.22 -1.05
C PHE A 64 -3.42 -5.08 -0.40
N VAL A 65 -2.52 -5.66 -1.19
CA VAL A 65 -1.40 -6.47 -0.69
C VAL A 65 -0.46 -5.65 0.20
N THR A 66 -0.17 -4.40 -0.19
CA THR A 66 0.72 -3.52 0.58
C THR A 66 0.07 -3.13 1.91
N TYR A 67 -1.23 -2.85 1.91
CA TYR A 67 -2.00 -2.53 3.11
C TYR A 67 -2.06 -3.72 4.09
N VAL A 68 -2.32 -4.92 3.59
CA VAL A 68 -2.33 -6.14 4.42
C VAL A 68 -0.97 -6.37 5.07
N LYS A 69 0.12 -6.24 4.30
CA LYS A 69 1.48 -6.35 4.85
C LYS A 69 1.73 -5.30 5.94
N MET A 70 1.38 -4.05 5.69
CA MET A 70 1.55 -2.97 6.67
C MET A 70 0.80 -3.29 7.97
N ASN A 71 -0.46 -3.70 7.88
CA ASN A 71 -1.27 -4.07 9.05
C ASN A 71 -0.67 -5.23 9.86
N VAL A 72 -0.10 -6.24 9.20
CA VAL A 72 0.60 -7.34 9.88
C VAL A 72 1.83 -6.84 10.64
N TRP A 73 2.63 -5.97 10.02
CA TRP A 73 3.80 -5.38 10.68
C TRP A 73 3.43 -4.46 11.83
N THR A 74 2.37 -3.68 11.71
CA THR A 74 1.83 -2.84 12.81
C THR A 74 1.43 -3.69 14.01
N LYS A 75 0.69 -4.78 13.79
CA LYS A 75 0.31 -5.72 14.87
C LYS A 75 1.54 -6.36 15.54
N ASN A 76 2.58 -6.67 14.77
CA ASN A 76 3.83 -7.18 15.34
C ASN A 76 4.55 -6.13 16.20
N LEU A 77 4.56 -4.86 15.77
CA LEU A 77 5.12 -3.76 16.56
C LEU A 77 4.37 -3.60 17.90
N GLU A 78 3.04 -3.59 17.86
CA GLU A 78 2.18 -3.49 19.06
C GLU A 78 2.45 -4.64 20.04
N ARG A 79 2.62 -5.86 19.52
CA ARG A 79 2.95 -7.02 20.36
C ARG A 79 4.30 -6.87 21.06
N ILE A 80 5.34 -6.45 20.33
CA ILE A 80 6.69 -6.25 20.90
C ILE A 80 6.69 -5.10 21.93
N SER A 81 5.87 -4.07 21.72
CA SER A 81 5.74 -2.95 22.66
C SER A 81 4.99 -3.33 23.96
N ASN A 82 4.12 -4.35 23.91
CA ASN A 82 3.33 -4.81 25.06
C ASN A 82 3.99 -5.96 25.85
N GLU A 83 5.07 -6.54 25.33
CA GLU A 83 5.89 -7.59 25.98
C GLU A 83 7.17 -7.03 26.64
#